data_AF-A0A2V1NKG6-F1
#
_entry.id   AF-A0A2V1NKG6-F1
#
_cell.length_a   1.000
_cell.length_b   1.000
_cell.length_c   1.000
_cell.angle_alpha   90.00
_cell.angle_beta   90.00
_cell.angle_gamma   90.00
#
_symmetry.space_group_name_H-M   'P 1'
#
loop_
_entity.id
_entity.type
_entity.pdbx_description
1 polymer ?
#
loop_
_entity_poly.entity_id
_entity_poly.type
_entity_poly.pdbx_seq_one_letter_code
_entity_poly.pdbx_strand_id
1 'polypeptide(L)'
;MLLRVLSAFLREDVVGLRTLGTLEEHPDGLWLRRADLLLPVETDGFQSDHRARLPLLVRDGARLTSYDTVLAALRDLAAPEDRPGFDAFADEYRQTAETVRLHEETRAPVLASLAERYGADPADWPTLALDTLAARLDHPVYPTARGRAGLSPEQLRLYAPEFHPRFTLRWVAVPREAVTLSGTLPEVWPTLGALGLPELTDTHLPFPVHPLTVDAIPPETGAVLSDVPYLDVVPTLSMRTVAVLDNPSLHLKLPLATSTLGLRNKRSIKPGTLVDGAAGQRLVEAVLEREPRFRDSVLHADETTYAHAGHELLAVLCRRQPSATAVPLAALLAEAPGGRLVVDHLAERYFAGDRLALFDALLTLLFDWHTTLFGYGVALESHQQNVSVVLEPGRLRLLFKDNDGPRVNTERLGAVPAFDDPRTFTTDDGPIADVFTTITVHLCAGAYAFGLDDPDLLDLVRERLTEAVERLGGDAGAVLRKRVLEADRLPVKAMVSAGTLLSKERSGAADVNKHYTDGPNYLLGNGS
;
A
#
# COMPACT_ATOMS: atom_id res chain seq x y z
N MET A 1 5.06 16.05 11.54
CA MET A 1 4.55 14.70 11.87
C MET A 1 3.32 14.72 12.78
N LEU A 2 3.38 15.32 13.99
CA LEU A 2 2.24 15.37 14.94
C LEU A 2 0.92 15.88 14.32
N LEU A 3 0.96 16.89 13.45
CA LEU A 3 -0.22 17.39 12.72
C LEU A 3 -0.95 16.29 11.92
N ARG A 4 -0.17 15.44 11.22
CA ARG A 4 -0.72 14.31 10.44
C ARG A 4 -1.31 13.23 11.36
N VAL A 5 -0.70 13.00 12.52
CA VAL A 5 -1.22 12.07 13.54
C VAL A 5 -2.56 12.55 14.07
N LEU A 6 -2.66 13.81 14.49
CA LEU A 6 -3.91 14.38 14.99
C LEU A 6 -5.02 14.37 13.92
N SER A 7 -4.67 14.65 12.66
CA SER A 7 -5.62 14.56 11.54
C SER A 7 -6.10 13.13 11.29
N ALA A 8 -5.20 12.14 11.35
CA ALA A 8 -5.56 10.74 11.23
C ALA A 8 -6.44 10.26 12.41
N PHE A 9 -6.12 10.71 13.63
CA PHE A 9 -6.91 10.39 14.81
C PHE A 9 -8.32 11.00 14.74
N LEU A 10 -8.45 12.22 14.23
CA LEU A 10 -9.74 12.84 14.00
C LEU A 10 -10.55 12.10 12.93
N ARG A 11 -9.91 11.78 11.79
CA ARG A 11 -10.52 11.02 10.70
C ARG A 11 -11.04 9.65 11.16
N GLU A 12 -10.25 8.94 11.94
CA GLU A 12 -10.56 7.59 12.41
C GLU A 12 -11.37 7.56 13.71
N ASP A 13 -11.90 8.71 14.12
CA ASP A 13 -12.69 8.88 15.33
C ASP A 13 -12.03 8.28 16.58
N VAL A 14 -10.71 8.42 16.68
CA VAL A 14 -9.94 7.87 17.81
C VAL A 14 -10.46 8.48 19.09
N VAL A 15 -10.73 7.59 20.06
CA VAL A 15 -11.41 7.89 21.32
C VAL A 15 -12.78 8.59 21.16
N GLY A 16 -13.38 8.70 19.97
CA GLY A 16 -14.64 9.43 19.77
C GLY A 16 -14.42 10.93 19.55
N LEU A 17 -13.24 11.35 19.07
CA LEU A 17 -12.95 12.77 18.77
C LEU A 17 -14.03 13.42 17.92
N ARG A 18 -14.52 12.73 16.89
CA ARG A 18 -15.53 13.24 15.96
C ARG A 18 -16.95 12.97 16.46
N THR A 19 -17.25 11.77 16.94
CA THR A 19 -18.62 11.38 17.33
C THR A 19 -19.06 11.96 18.67
N LEU A 20 -18.12 12.27 19.57
CA LEU A 20 -18.38 12.88 20.88
C LEU A 20 -17.88 14.33 20.97
N GLY A 21 -17.32 14.86 19.88
CA GLY A 21 -16.81 16.23 19.79
C GLY A 21 -17.88 17.22 19.31
N THR A 22 -17.68 18.48 19.65
CA THR A 22 -18.50 19.61 19.18
C THR A 22 -17.61 20.70 18.62
N LEU A 23 -18.01 21.30 17.50
CA LEU A 23 -17.26 22.39 16.89
C LEU A 23 -17.58 23.71 17.57
N GLU A 24 -16.56 24.53 17.76
CA GLU A 24 -16.64 25.84 18.39
C GLU A 24 -15.84 26.88 17.60
N GLU A 25 -16.43 28.05 17.39
CA GLU A 25 -15.73 29.19 16.83
C GLU A 25 -14.93 29.91 17.92
N HIS A 26 -13.61 30.03 17.70
CA HIS A 26 -12.70 30.80 18.54
C HIS A 26 -12.14 31.99 17.75
N PRO A 27 -11.55 33.01 18.40
CA PRO A 27 -11.01 34.17 17.69
C PRO A 27 -9.95 33.84 16.62
N ASP A 28 -9.26 32.71 16.74
CA ASP A 28 -8.26 32.23 15.79
C ASP A 28 -8.79 31.17 14.82
N GLY A 29 -10.11 30.88 14.80
CA GLY A 29 -10.81 29.98 13.88
C GLY A 29 -11.48 28.80 14.59
N LEU A 30 -11.71 27.71 13.85
CA LEU A 30 -12.53 26.58 14.31
C LEU A 30 -11.76 25.63 15.24
N TRP A 31 -12.41 25.19 16.31
CA TRP A 31 -11.89 24.21 17.26
C TRP A 31 -12.90 23.08 17.48
N LEU A 32 -12.38 21.89 17.74
CA LEU A 32 -13.15 20.74 18.17
C LEU A 32 -12.97 20.56 19.68
N ARG A 33 -14.06 20.69 20.43
CA ARG A 33 -14.11 20.39 21.87
C ARG A 33 -14.63 18.99 22.12
N ARG A 34 -13.92 18.22 22.93
CA ARG A 34 -14.37 16.93 23.47
C ARG A 34 -13.93 16.79 24.92
N ALA A 35 -14.89 16.75 25.84
CA ALA A 35 -14.62 16.77 27.28
C ALA A 35 -13.71 17.96 27.65
N ASP A 36 -12.57 17.70 28.28
CA ASP A 36 -11.51 18.64 28.63
C ASP A 36 -10.54 18.94 27.48
N LEU A 37 -10.69 18.29 26.32
CA LEU A 37 -9.83 18.46 25.15
C LEU A 37 -10.35 19.50 24.16
N LEU A 38 -9.41 20.22 23.56
CA LEU A 38 -9.61 21.21 22.52
C LEU A 38 -8.55 20.99 21.41
N LEU A 39 -9.00 20.76 20.19
CA LEU A 39 -8.16 20.55 19.01
C LEU A 39 -8.48 21.63 17.96
N PRO A 40 -7.55 22.50 17.56
CA PRO A 40 -7.77 23.42 16.45
C PRO A 40 -7.91 22.64 15.15
N VAL A 41 -8.99 22.91 14.41
CA VAL A 41 -9.34 22.20 13.18
C VAL A 41 -9.56 23.16 12.02
N GLU A 42 -9.48 22.64 10.81
CA GLU A 42 -9.86 23.29 9.57
C GLU A 42 -10.58 22.28 8.67
N THR A 43 -11.25 22.76 7.63
CA THR A 43 -11.90 21.89 6.63
C THR A 43 -10.86 20.99 5.96
N ASP A 44 -11.17 19.70 5.85
CA ASP A 44 -10.38 18.73 5.08
C ASP A 44 -11.08 18.43 3.76
N GLY A 45 -12.33 17.95 3.84
CA GLY A 45 -13.18 17.71 2.68
C GLY A 45 -12.83 16.47 1.86
N PHE A 46 -11.79 15.70 2.22
CA PHE A 46 -11.39 14.49 1.51
C PHE A 46 -11.92 13.22 2.19
N GLN A 47 -11.25 12.77 3.24
CA GLN A 47 -11.62 11.55 3.99
C GLN A 47 -12.12 11.87 5.39
N SER A 48 -12.14 13.15 5.75
CA SER A 48 -12.74 13.68 6.96
C SER A 48 -13.39 15.01 6.62
N ASP A 49 -14.41 15.41 7.37
CA ASP A 49 -14.99 16.75 7.22
C ASP A 49 -13.96 17.81 7.67
N HIS A 50 -13.16 17.47 8.69
CA HIS A 50 -12.15 18.34 9.28
C HIS A 50 -10.82 17.61 9.48
N ARG A 51 -9.72 18.35 9.43
CA ARG A 51 -8.38 17.92 9.84
C ARG A 51 -7.83 18.82 10.93
N ALA A 52 -6.79 18.35 11.63
CA ALA A 52 -6.10 19.19 12.58
C ALA A 52 -5.41 20.34 11.82
N ARG A 53 -5.56 21.56 12.32
CA ARG A 53 -4.94 22.77 11.75
C ARG A 53 -3.55 23.01 12.31
N LEU A 54 -3.34 22.70 13.59
CA LEU A 54 -2.07 22.90 14.28
C LEU A 54 -1.62 21.60 14.96
N PRO A 55 -0.30 21.37 15.14
CA PRO A 55 0.24 20.26 15.93
C PRO A 55 0.06 20.54 17.43
N LEU A 56 -1.19 20.71 17.86
CA LEU A 56 -1.59 21.16 19.18
C LEU A 56 -2.83 20.40 19.65
N LEU A 57 -2.80 19.95 20.89
CA LEU A 57 -3.98 19.57 21.66
C LEU A 57 -3.98 20.41 22.94
N VAL A 58 -5.13 20.92 23.36
CA VAL A 58 -5.26 21.62 24.64
C VAL A 58 -6.07 20.74 25.59
N ARG A 59 -5.60 20.57 26.82
CA ARG A 59 -6.29 19.82 27.89
C ARG A 59 -6.30 20.64 29.17
N ASP A 60 -7.47 20.94 29.74
CA ASP A 60 -7.59 21.78 30.94
C ASP A 60 -6.82 23.12 30.85
N GLY A 61 -6.78 23.71 29.66
CA GLY A 61 -6.04 24.95 29.37
C GLY A 61 -4.53 24.77 29.15
N ALA A 62 -3.96 23.60 29.41
CA ALA A 62 -2.57 23.29 29.11
C ALA A 62 -2.37 22.96 27.62
N ARG A 63 -1.36 23.55 26.99
CA ARG A 63 -1.00 23.30 25.58
C ARG A 63 -0.08 22.09 25.48
N LEU A 64 -0.54 21.04 24.81
CA LEU A 64 0.20 19.81 24.54
C LEU A 64 0.69 19.85 23.08
N THR A 65 2.00 20.01 22.91
CA THR A 65 2.65 20.14 21.59
C THR A 65 3.67 19.04 21.30
N SER A 66 3.90 18.14 22.25
CA SER A 66 4.73 16.95 22.04
C SER A 66 3.85 15.73 21.84
N TYR A 67 4.30 14.79 21.01
CA TYR A 67 3.55 13.56 20.79
C TYR A 67 3.37 12.76 22.10
N ASP A 68 4.37 12.70 22.99
CA ASP A 68 4.25 12.01 24.28
C ASP A 68 3.11 12.57 25.13
N THR A 69 3.02 13.90 25.24
CA THR A 69 1.95 14.55 26.02
C THR A 69 0.57 14.40 25.38
N VAL A 70 0.50 14.50 24.04
CA VAL A 70 -0.73 14.28 23.27
C VAL A 70 -1.22 12.84 23.40
N LEU A 71 -0.35 11.85 23.20
CA LEU A 71 -0.71 10.44 23.28
C LEU A 71 -1.10 10.04 24.71
N ALA A 72 -0.40 10.54 25.73
CA ALA A 72 -0.80 10.33 27.13
C ALA A 72 -2.21 10.88 27.40
N ALA A 73 -2.51 12.10 26.94
CA ALA A 73 -3.83 12.69 27.10
C ALA A 73 -4.95 11.89 26.42
N LEU A 74 -4.71 11.40 25.21
CA LEU A 74 -5.70 10.58 24.49
C LEU A 74 -5.83 9.17 25.09
N ARG A 75 -4.74 8.58 25.57
CA ARG A 75 -4.71 7.29 26.26
C ARG A 75 -5.54 7.30 27.54
N ASP A 76 -5.57 8.41 28.28
CA ASP A 76 -6.40 8.55 29.49
C ASP A 76 -7.90 8.45 29.18
N LEU A 77 -8.31 8.87 27.98
CA LEU A 77 -9.67 8.76 27.48
C LEU A 77 -9.97 7.41 26.79
N ALA A 78 -8.95 6.58 26.57
CA ALA A 78 -9.11 5.28 25.95
C ALA A 78 -9.60 4.23 26.96
N ALA A 79 -10.36 3.26 26.45
CA ALA A 79 -10.74 2.09 27.23
C ALA A 79 -9.48 1.34 27.72
N PRO A 80 -9.50 0.74 28.94
CA PRO A 80 -8.32 0.11 29.52
C PRO A 80 -7.62 -0.90 28.58
N GLU A 81 -8.36 -1.67 27.79
CA GLU A 81 -7.81 -2.65 26.85
C GLU A 81 -7.07 -2.04 25.64
N ASP A 82 -7.35 -0.80 25.26
CA ASP A 82 -6.74 -0.13 24.11
C ASP A 82 -5.51 0.70 24.50
N ARG A 83 -5.33 0.97 25.81
CA ARG A 83 -4.19 1.76 26.32
C ARG A 83 -2.81 1.23 25.88
N PRO A 84 -2.55 -0.09 25.85
CA PRO A 84 -1.29 -0.62 25.32
C PRO A 84 -1.07 -0.28 23.83
N GLY A 85 -2.13 -0.08 23.05
CA GLY A 85 -2.03 0.34 21.65
C GLY A 85 -1.49 1.76 21.49
N PHE A 86 -1.81 2.66 22.42
CA PHE A 86 -1.22 4.01 22.46
C PHE A 86 0.28 3.97 22.79
N ASP A 87 0.67 3.08 23.71
CA ASP A 87 2.07 2.88 24.08
C ASP A 87 2.86 2.34 22.86
N ALA A 88 2.30 1.36 22.14
CA ALA A 88 2.87 0.84 20.89
C ALA A 88 2.93 1.92 19.78
N PHE A 89 1.92 2.77 19.64
CA PHE A 89 1.92 3.85 18.66
C PHE A 89 2.95 4.94 19.00
N ALA A 90 3.24 5.18 20.28
CA ALA A 90 4.31 6.09 20.69
C ALA A 90 5.69 5.57 20.24
N ASP A 91 5.93 4.27 20.36
CA ASP A 91 7.16 3.64 19.85
C ASP A 91 7.26 3.77 18.33
N GLU A 92 6.15 3.50 17.63
CA GLU A 92 6.04 3.64 16.18
C GLU A 92 6.29 5.09 15.71
N TYR A 93 5.76 6.07 16.45
CA TYR A 93 6.01 7.49 16.21
C TYR A 93 7.50 7.81 16.33
N ARG A 94 8.18 7.36 17.40
CA ARG A 94 9.62 7.63 17.59
C ARG A 94 10.47 7.04 16.47
N GLN A 95 10.20 5.80 16.07
CA GLN A 95 10.87 5.16 14.94
C GLN A 95 10.64 5.93 13.64
N THR A 96 9.40 6.35 13.37
CA THR A 96 9.09 7.17 12.20
C THR A 96 9.84 8.50 12.23
N ALA A 97 9.91 9.18 13.38
CA ALA A 97 10.64 10.44 13.52
C ALA A 97 12.14 10.28 13.20
N GLU A 98 12.74 9.16 13.58
CA GLU A 98 14.11 8.82 13.23
C GLU A 98 14.27 8.59 11.72
N THR A 99 13.38 7.81 11.09
CA THR A 99 13.39 7.61 9.64
C THR A 99 13.16 8.91 8.87
N VAL A 100 12.29 9.80 9.33
CA VAL A 100 12.07 11.11 8.70
C VAL A 100 13.34 11.96 8.73
N ARG A 101 14.04 12.04 9.87
CA ARG A 101 15.33 12.75 9.97
C ARG A 101 16.36 12.14 9.02
N LEU A 102 16.45 10.81 9.01
CA LEU A 102 17.31 10.07 8.10
C LEU A 102 16.99 10.37 6.63
N HIS A 103 15.71 10.48 6.27
CA HIS A 103 15.29 10.90 4.93
C HIS A 103 15.75 12.34 4.65
N GLU A 104 15.46 13.29 5.52
CA GLU A 104 15.87 14.70 5.34
C GLU A 104 17.38 14.83 5.09
N GLU A 105 18.20 14.17 5.91
CA GLU A 105 19.67 14.16 5.80
C GLU A 105 20.18 13.54 4.48
N THR A 106 19.48 12.53 3.96
CA THR A 106 19.93 11.75 2.80
C THR A 106 19.27 12.15 1.49
N ARG A 107 18.34 13.11 1.51
CA ARG A 107 17.55 13.46 0.33
C ARG A 107 18.41 13.90 -0.85
N ALA A 108 19.23 14.93 -0.65
CA ALA A 108 20.10 15.46 -1.68
C ALA A 108 21.08 14.41 -2.25
N PRO A 109 21.86 13.67 -1.43
CA PRO A 109 22.80 12.69 -1.97
C PRO A 109 22.11 11.51 -2.68
N VAL A 110 20.94 11.05 -2.23
CA VAL A 110 20.19 9.99 -2.93
C VAL A 110 19.71 10.48 -4.29
N LEU A 111 19.09 11.67 -4.36
CA LEU A 111 18.61 12.22 -5.63
C LEU A 111 19.76 12.47 -6.62
N ALA A 112 20.90 12.99 -6.13
CA ALA A 112 22.09 13.19 -6.96
C ALA A 112 22.63 11.87 -7.50
N SER A 113 22.72 10.82 -6.66
CA SER A 113 23.18 9.49 -7.07
C SER A 113 22.25 8.85 -8.12
N LEU A 114 20.93 9.00 -7.96
CA LEU A 114 19.97 8.52 -8.96
C LEU A 114 20.12 9.27 -10.30
N ALA A 115 20.26 10.60 -10.25
CA ALA A 115 20.45 11.41 -11.45
C ALA A 115 21.77 11.11 -12.18
N GLU A 116 22.86 10.92 -11.42
CA GLU A 116 24.16 10.51 -11.97
C GLU A 116 24.07 9.16 -12.66
N ARG A 117 23.32 8.22 -12.09
CA ARG A 117 23.18 6.85 -12.60
C ARG A 117 22.23 6.72 -13.78
N TYR A 118 21.09 7.41 -13.75
CA TYR A 118 19.98 7.19 -14.68
C TYR A 118 19.68 8.42 -15.57
N GLY A 119 20.43 9.50 -15.43
CA GLY A 119 20.23 10.73 -16.19
C GLY A 119 19.30 11.72 -15.50
N ALA A 120 19.14 12.89 -16.11
CA ALA A 120 18.43 14.02 -15.51
C ALA A 120 16.89 13.88 -15.51
N ASP A 121 16.33 13.10 -16.43
CA ASP A 121 14.88 12.99 -16.61
C ASP A 121 14.32 11.69 -16.01
N PRO A 122 13.51 11.73 -14.94
CA PRO A 122 12.87 10.55 -14.37
C PRO A 122 11.93 9.81 -15.32
N ALA A 123 11.51 10.42 -16.44
CA ALA A 123 10.70 9.74 -17.45
C ALA A 123 11.45 8.58 -18.15
N ASP A 124 12.79 8.60 -18.12
CA ASP A 124 13.67 7.56 -18.68
C ASP A 124 14.19 6.59 -17.61
N TRP A 125 13.86 6.81 -16.33
CA TRP A 125 14.40 6.00 -15.24
C TRP A 125 13.77 4.61 -15.17
N PRO A 126 14.52 3.58 -14.72
CA PRO A 126 13.95 2.27 -14.47
C PRO A 126 12.97 2.31 -13.30
N THR A 127 12.02 1.38 -13.29
CA THR A 127 10.99 1.23 -12.23
C THR A 127 11.58 1.29 -10.82
N LEU A 128 12.73 0.65 -10.60
CA LEU A 128 13.39 0.58 -9.28
C LEU A 128 13.91 1.93 -8.78
N ALA A 129 14.26 2.86 -9.67
CA ALA A 129 14.64 4.22 -9.27
C ALA A 129 13.40 5.05 -8.89
N LEU A 130 12.27 4.82 -9.57
CA LEU A 130 10.99 5.43 -9.25
C LEU A 130 10.39 4.87 -7.96
N ASP A 131 10.58 3.58 -7.67
CA ASP A 131 10.29 2.97 -6.37
C ASP A 131 11.07 3.66 -5.25
N THR A 132 12.34 4.04 -5.47
CA THR A 132 13.12 4.81 -4.50
C THR A 132 12.52 6.19 -4.24
N LEU A 133 12.04 6.90 -5.27
CA LEU A 133 11.36 8.18 -5.09
C LEU A 133 10.05 8.01 -4.31
N ALA A 134 9.22 7.02 -4.69
CA ALA A 134 7.97 6.71 -4.01
C ALA A 134 8.17 6.32 -2.54
N ALA A 135 9.23 5.58 -2.21
CA ALA A 135 9.53 5.14 -0.84
C ALA A 135 9.86 6.29 0.13
N ARG A 136 10.10 7.49 -0.40
CA ARG A 136 10.38 8.70 0.39
C ARG A 136 9.13 9.55 0.64
N LEU A 137 8.03 9.23 -0.05
CA LEU A 137 6.73 9.78 0.23
C LEU A 137 6.06 9.07 1.40
N ASP A 138 5.17 9.78 2.07
CA ASP A 138 4.32 9.18 3.07
C ASP A 138 3.13 8.48 2.43
N HIS A 139 2.63 7.42 3.07
CA HIS A 139 1.34 6.84 2.71
C HIS A 139 0.23 7.91 2.86
N PRO A 140 -0.67 8.08 1.87
CA PRO A 140 -1.66 9.17 1.86
C PRO A 140 -2.50 9.24 3.14
N VAL A 141 -2.83 8.08 3.71
CA VAL A 141 -3.72 7.99 4.89
C VAL A 141 -3.03 7.54 6.17
N TYR A 142 -1.77 7.10 6.15
CA TYR A 142 -1.12 6.56 7.35
C TYR A 142 -0.01 7.50 7.88
N PRO A 143 -0.13 8.06 9.09
CA PRO A 143 0.71 9.18 9.54
C PRO A 143 2.14 8.77 9.91
N THR A 144 2.37 7.50 10.25
CA THR A 144 3.66 6.92 10.67
C THR A 144 4.21 5.95 9.62
N ALA A 145 3.93 6.21 8.34
CA ALA A 145 4.16 5.25 7.26
C ALA A 145 5.61 4.83 7.02
N ARG A 146 6.57 5.66 7.45
CA ARG A 146 8.01 5.42 7.27
C ARG A 146 8.62 4.56 8.39
N GLY A 147 7.88 4.34 9.48
CA GLY A 147 8.33 3.50 10.60
C GLY A 147 8.38 2.03 10.20
N ARG A 148 9.47 1.35 10.60
CA ARG A 148 9.62 -0.11 10.45
C ARG A 148 10.04 -0.70 11.78
N ALA A 149 9.16 -1.49 12.39
CA ALA A 149 9.33 -1.98 13.75
C ALA A 149 10.60 -2.83 13.89
N GLY A 150 11.47 -2.45 14.83
CA GLY A 150 12.67 -3.20 15.17
C GLY A 150 13.86 -3.04 14.22
N LEU A 151 13.81 -2.15 13.23
CA LEU A 151 14.94 -1.91 12.32
C LEU A 151 15.72 -0.65 12.72
N SER A 152 17.06 -0.75 12.74
CA SER A 152 17.95 0.37 13.02
C SER A 152 18.18 1.26 11.77
N PRO A 153 18.61 2.53 11.94
CA PRO A 153 18.98 3.39 10.81
C PRO A 153 20.01 2.78 9.86
N GLU A 154 20.98 2.01 10.38
CA GLU A 154 21.99 1.32 9.58
C GLU A 154 21.35 0.21 8.72
N GLN A 155 20.44 -0.57 9.30
CA GLN A 155 19.68 -1.58 8.56
C GLN A 155 18.78 -0.94 7.50
N LEU A 156 18.18 0.22 7.79
CA LEU A 156 17.41 0.96 6.79
C LEU A 156 18.29 1.39 5.62
N ARG A 157 19.48 1.95 5.87
CA ARG A 157 20.43 2.34 4.80
C ARG A 157 20.85 1.15 3.92
N LEU A 158 21.00 -0.04 4.51
CA LEU A 158 21.44 -1.24 3.80
C LEU A 158 20.34 -1.94 2.99
N TYR A 159 19.07 -1.84 3.42
CA TYR A 159 18.02 -2.70 2.87
C TYR A 159 16.74 -1.97 2.44
N ALA A 160 16.56 -0.69 2.80
CA ALA A 160 15.32 0.02 2.52
C ALA A 160 15.35 0.74 1.14
N PRO A 161 14.25 0.72 0.38
CA PRO A 161 14.20 1.20 -1.01
C PRO A 161 14.49 2.70 -1.16
N GLU A 162 14.23 3.52 -0.14
CA GLU A 162 14.51 4.96 -0.15
C GLU A 162 16.01 5.34 -0.25
N PHE A 163 16.92 4.37 -0.11
CA PHE A 163 18.38 4.54 -0.27
C PHE A 163 18.91 3.86 -1.53
N HIS A 164 18.06 3.20 -2.31
CA HIS A 164 18.42 2.45 -3.52
C HIS A 164 19.61 1.48 -3.33
N PRO A 165 19.63 0.65 -2.26
CA PRO A 165 20.76 -0.23 -2.00
C PRO A 165 20.78 -1.42 -2.96
N ARG A 166 21.95 -2.05 -3.05
CA ARG A 166 22.16 -3.37 -3.64
C ARG A 166 22.68 -4.28 -2.53
N PHE A 167 22.13 -5.49 -2.42
CA PHE A 167 22.60 -6.47 -1.44
C PHE A 167 22.43 -7.89 -1.96
N THR A 168 23.16 -8.83 -1.38
CA THR A 168 23.10 -10.25 -1.72
C THR A 168 22.19 -10.98 -0.75
N LEU A 169 21.34 -11.89 -1.25
CA LEU A 169 20.45 -12.67 -0.39
C LEU A 169 21.21 -13.73 0.42
N ARG A 170 20.61 -14.10 1.56
CA ARG A 170 21.01 -15.27 2.35
C ARG A 170 20.18 -16.46 1.91
N TRP A 171 20.68 -17.66 2.17
CA TRP A 171 20.04 -18.89 1.75
C TRP A 171 20.03 -19.92 2.87
N VAL A 172 18.94 -20.66 2.98
CA VAL A 172 18.81 -21.79 3.89
C VAL A 172 18.44 -23.04 3.10
N ALA A 173 18.94 -24.19 3.52
CA ALA A 173 18.46 -25.49 3.06
C ALA A 173 17.27 -25.90 3.92
N VAL A 174 16.13 -26.20 3.31
CA VAL A 174 14.89 -26.61 3.99
C VAL A 174 14.56 -28.06 3.63
N PRO A 175 14.14 -28.90 4.59
CA PRO A 175 13.77 -30.29 4.30
C PRO A 175 12.73 -30.38 3.18
N ARG A 176 13.02 -31.17 2.14
CA ARG A 176 12.23 -31.23 0.90
C ARG A 176 10.79 -31.64 1.15
N GLU A 177 10.56 -32.53 2.11
CA GLU A 177 9.26 -33.03 2.53
C GLU A 177 8.38 -31.97 3.20
N ALA A 178 8.96 -30.88 3.72
CA ALA A 178 8.22 -29.76 4.29
C ALA A 178 7.82 -28.72 3.23
N VAL A 179 8.40 -28.78 2.02
CA VAL A 179 8.23 -27.76 0.99
C VAL A 179 6.98 -28.04 0.14
N THR A 180 6.11 -27.05 0.08
CA THR A 180 5.09 -26.92 -0.97
C THR A 180 5.60 -25.98 -2.05
N LEU A 181 5.56 -26.41 -3.31
CA LEU A 181 5.98 -25.64 -4.48
C LEU A 181 4.85 -25.58 -5.50
N SER A 182 4.56 -24.38 -5.98
CA SER A 182 3.71 -24.11 -7.15
C SER A 182 4.55 -23.49 -8.27
N GLY A 183 4.30 -23.90 -9.51
CA GLY A 183 5.05 -23.43 -10.68
C GLY A 183 6.47 -23.97 -10.76
N THR A 184 7.31 -23.30 -11.55
CA THR A 184 8.71 -23.66 -11.77
C THR A 184 9.62 -22.56 -11.24
N LEU A 185 10.52 -22.94 -10.33
CA LEU A 185 11.52 -22.01 -9.79
C LEU A 185 12.39 -21.44 -10.91
N PRO A 186 12.72 -20.13 -10.87
CA PRO A 186 13.59 -19.48 -11.85
C PRO A 186 14.94 -20.18 -12.05
N GLU A 187 15.52 -20.10 -13.25
CA GLU A 187 16.84 -20.70 -13.56
C GLU A 187 17.98 -20.17 -12.68
N VAL A 188 17.82 -18.96 -12.13
CA VAL A 188 18.77 -18.35 -11.19
C VAL A 188 18.76 -19.01 -9.81
N TRP A 189 17.93 -20.03 -9.56
CA TRP A 189 17.95 -20.74 -8.28
C TRP A 189 19.26 -21.53 -8.12
N PRO A 190 20.03 -21.32 -7.03
CA PRO A 190 21.29 -22.01 -6.84
C PRO A 190 21.06 -23.49 -6.49
N THR A 191 22.07 -24.32 -6.73
CA THR A 191 22.13 -25.67 -6.16
C THR A 191 22.65 -25.60 -4.72
N LEU A 192 22.32 -26.60 -3.90
CA LEU A 192 22.86 -26.68 -2.54
C LEU A 192 24.40 -26.83 -2.52
N GLY A 193 24.98 -27.50 -3.52
CA GLY A 193 26.44 -27.52 -3.69
C GLY A 193 27.05 -26.14 -3.93
N ALA A 194 26.40 -25.29 -4.73
CA ALA A 194 26.84 -23.89 -4.94
C ALA A 194 26.71 -23.05 -3.66
N LEU A 195 25.81 -23.43 -2.75
CA LEU A 195 25.64 -22.84 -1.43
C LEU A 195 26.53 -23.49 -0.35
N GLY A 196 27.47 -24.35 -0.72
CA GLY A 196 28.39 -24.99 0.24
C GLY A 196 27.74 -26.06 1.13
N LEU A 197 26.56 -26.59 0.74
CA LEU A 197 25.82 -27.63 1.46
C LEU A 197 25.60 -28.90 0.57
N PRO A 198 26.64 -29.44 -0.09
CA PRO A 198 26.48 -30.54 -1.04
C PRO A 198 25.86 -31.80 -0.43
N GLU A 199 26.10 -32.06 0.85
CA GLU A 199 25.57 -33.20 1.61
C GLU A 199 24.04 -33.16 1.81
N LEU A 200 23.42 -31.99 1.65
CA LEU A 200 21.97 -31.81 1.79
C LEU A 200 21.21 -31.89 0.45
N THR A 201 21.92 -32.07 -0.68
CA THR A 201 21.35 -31.98 -2.04
C THR A 201 20.13 -32.89 -2.26
N ASP A 202 20.19 -34.11 -1.72
CA ASP A 202 19.14 -35.12 -1.93
C ASP A 202 17.93 -34.92 -0.99
N THR A 203 18.14 -34.27 0.17
CA THR A 203 17.14 -34.19 1.24
C THR A 203 16.53 -32.81 1.41
N HIS A 204 17.18 -31.74 0.93
CA HIS A 204 16.73 -30.37 1.14
C HIS A 204 16.53 -29.62 -0.19
N LEU A 205 15.87 -28.46 -0.09
CA LEU A 205 15.75 -27.46 -1.16
C LEU A 205 16.28 -26.10 -0.68
N PRO A 206 16.96 -25.33 -1.55
CA PRO A 206 17.45 -24.01 -1.20
C PRO A 206 16.31 -22.98 -1.22
N PHE A 207 16.21 -22.22 -0.12
CA PHE A 207 15.24 -21.14 0.07
C PHE A 207 15.97 -19.79 0.25
N PRO A 208 15.58 -18.74 -0.50
CA PRO A 208 16.10 -17.40 -0.29
C PRO A 208 15.52 -16.80 0.98
N VAL A 209 16.36 -16.10 1.73
CA VAL A 209 16.01 -15.42 2.98
C VAL A 209 16.56 -14.01 2.93
N HIS A 210 15.70 -13.03 3.25
CA HIS A 210 16.15 -11.66 3.41
C HIS A 210 17.17 -11.57 4.55
N PRO A 211 18.31 -10.87 4.42
CA PRO A 211 19.35 -10.83 5.46
C PRO A 211 18.83 -10.47 6.87
N LEU A 212 17.88 -9.54 6.95
CA LEU A 212 17.21 -9.14 8.21
C LEU A 212 16.28 -10.20 8.84
N THR A 213 16.02 -11.31 8.16
CA THR A 213 15.11 -12.37 8.62
C THR A 213 15.85 -13.60 9.14
N VAL A 214 17.15 -13.73 8.86
CA VAL A 214 17.94 -14.94 9.19
C VAL A 214 17.82 -15.32 10.66
N ASP A 215 18.07 -14.37 11.57
CA ASP A 215 18.08 -14.63 13.01
C ASP A 215 16.68 -14.88 13.60
N ALA A 216 15.63 -14.56 12.84
CA ALA A 216 14.24 -14.77 13.24
C ALA A 216 13.70 -16.15 12.85
N ILE A 217 14.44 -16.93 12.05
CA ILE A 217 14.01 -18.28 11.65
C ILE A 217 14.16 -19.23 12.84
N PRO A 218 13.05 -19.87 13.29
CA PRO A 218 13.12 -20.74 14.46
C PRO A 218 13.91 -22.04 14.18
N PRO A 219 14.77 -22.51 15.11
CA PRO A 219 15.54 -23.74 14.93
C PRO A 219 14.69 -25.00 14.66
N GLU A 220 13.47 -25.05 15.20
CA GLU A 220 12.53 -26.16 15.01
C GLU A 220 12.04 -26.34 13.57
N THR A 221 12.28 -25.36 12.69
CA THR A 221 11.99 -25.48 11.26
C THR A 221 12.92 -26.46 10.54
N GLY A 222 14.05 -26.84 11.16
CA GLY A 222 15.07 -27.68 10.54
C GLY A 222 15.82 -27.00 9.39
N ALA A 223 15.65 -25.69 9.20
CA ALA A 223 16.36 -24.93 8.18
C ALA A 223 17.85 -24.80 8.52
N VAL A 224 18.72 -25.15 7.58
CA VAL A 224 20.18 -25.04 7.72
C VAL A 224 20.69 -23.84 6.96
N LEU A 225 21.26 -22.85 7.67
CA LEU A 225 21.81 -21.65 7.05
C LEU A 225 23.07 -21.97 6.23
N SER A 226 23.13 -21.42 5.01
CA SER A 226 24.34 -21.40 4.20
C SER A 226 25.25 -20.22 4.57
N ASP A 227 26.55 -20.49 4.63
CA ASP A 227 27.59 -19.47 4.77
C ASP A 227 27.87 -18.71 3.45
N VAL A 228 27.35 -19.21 2.33
CA VAL A 228 27.53 -18.62 1.00
C VAL A 228 26.30 -17.76 0.66
N PRO A 229 26.39 -16.42 0.73
CA PRO A 229 25.34 -15.56 0.19
C PRO A 229 25.31 -15.69 -1.34
N TYR A 230 24.14 -15.57 -1.93
CA TYR A 230 23.96 -15.71 -3.38
C TYR A 230 22.80 -14.86 -3.86
N LEU A 231 22.87 -14.44 -5.13
CA LEU A 231 21.89 -13.60 -5.83
C LEU A 231 21.85 -12.14 -5.33
N ASP A 232 22.40 -11.24 -6.15
CA ASP A 232 22.35 -9.80 -5.91
C ASP A 232 20.99 -9.23 -6.31
N VAL A 233 20.46 -8.36 -5.45
CA VAL A 233 19.11 -7.82 -5.59
C VAL A 233 19.03 -6.34 -5.20
N VAL A 234 17.94 -5.70 -5.64
CA VAL A 234 17.56 -4.33 -5.29
C VAL A 234 16.15 -4.35 -4.67
N PRO A 235 15.91 -3.72 -3.51
CA PRO A 235 14.57 -3.69 -2.92
C PRO A 235 13.62 -2.81 -3.75
N THR A 236 12.39 -3.28 -3.90
CA THR A 236 11.26 -2.51 -4.47
C THR A 236 10.55 -1.73 -3.35
N LEU A 237 9.49 -0.98 -3.69
CA LEU A 237 8.74 -0.15 -2.74
C LEU A 237 8.26 -0.87 -1.46
N SER A 238 8.05 -2.20 -1.49
CA SER A 238 7.62 -2.97 -0.31
C SER A 238 8.74 -3.32 0.67
N MET A 239 9.99 -3.00 0.30
CA MET A 239 11.26 -3.45 0.91
C MET A 239 11.49 -4.97 0.84
N ARG A 240 10.49 -5.77 1.22
CA ARG A 240 10.57 -7.23 1.27
C ARG A 240 10.47 -7.92 -0.10
N THR A 241 9.99 -7.19 -1.11
CA THR A 241 10.06 -7.63 -2.50
C THR A 241 11.31 -7.04 -3.13
N VAL A 242 12.15 -7.88 -3.69
CA VAL A 242 13.45 -7.51 -4.25
C VAL A 242 13.51 -7.92 -5.72
N ALA A 243 14.03 -7.07 -6.59
CA ALA A 243 14.28 -7.38 -7.99
C ALA A 243 15.68 -7.96 -8.16
N VAL A 244 15.81 -9.02 -8.97
CA VAL A 244 17.11 -9.64 -9.29
C VAL A 244 17.93 -8.68 -10.15
N LEU A 245 19.17 -8.41 -9.75
CA LEU A 245 19.99 -7.38 -10.39
C LEU A 245 20.24 -7.69 -11.89
N ASP A 246 20.58 -8.94 -12.21
CA ASP A 246 20.88 -9.38 -13.59
C ASP A 246 19.62 -9.71 -14.41
N ASN A 247 18.45 -9.76 -13.76
CA ASN A 247 17.16 -9.89 -14.43
C ASN A 247 16.08 -9.10 -13.67
N PRO A 248 16.01 -7.77 -13.86
CA PRO A 248 15.10 -6.91 -13.09
C PRO A 248 13.60 -7.19 -13.30
N SER A 249 13.23 -7.98 -14.33
CA SER A 249 11.85 -8.43 -14.50
C SER A 249 11.43 -9.51 -13.50
N LEU A 250 12.41 -10.20 -12.89
CA LEU A 250 12.17 -11.22 -11.87
C LEU A 250 12.28 -10.58 -10.48
N HIS A 251 11.19 -10.62 -9.74
CA HIS A 251 11.11 -10.14 -8.36
C HIS A 251 10.88 -11.32 -7.40
N LEU A 252 11.51 -11.29 -6.23
CA LEU A 252 11.29 -12.23 -5.14
C LEU A 252 10.62 -11.49 -3.98
N LYS A 253 9.38 -11.85 -3.62
CA LYS A 253 8.70 -11.36 -2.40
C LYS A 253 9.05 -12.33 -1.26
N LEU A 254 9.78 -11.81 -0.29
CA LEU A 254 10.33 -12.56 0.84
C LEU A 254 9.64 -12.14 2.16
N PRO A 255 9.61 -13.02 3.18
CA PRO A 255 9.28 -12.63 4.54
C PRO A 255 10.31 -11.66 5.11
N LEU A 256 9.83 -10.64 5.79
CA LEU A 256 10.65 -9.70 6.55
C LEU A 256 10.17 -9.67 8.00
N ALA A 257 11.08 -9.92 8.95
CA ALA A 257 10.80 -9.97 10.39
C ALA A 257 10.59 -8.56 11.00
N THR A 258 9.64 -7.80 10.46
CA THR A 258 9.27 -6.44 10.89
C THR A 258 7.76 -6.22 10.72
N SER A 259 7.27 -5.10 11.22
CA SER A 259 5.92 -4.58 10.97
C SER A 259 6.01 -3.17 10.41
N THR A 260 5.10 -2.81 9.51
CA THR A 260 5.01 -1.44 8.94
C THR A 260 3.54 -1.10 8.73
N LEU A 261 3.17 0.19 8.77
CA LEU A 261 1.75 0.60 8.75
C LEU A 261 0.98 -0.01 9.92
N GLY A 262 1.61 0.00 11.09
CA GLY A 262 1.08 -0.49 12.35
C GLY A 262 1.65 -1.82 12.81
N LEU A 263 1.71 -2.00 14.14
CA LEU A 263 2.37 -3.15 14.78
C LEU A 263 1.76 -4.50 14.36
N ARG A 264 0.45 -4.53 14.10
CA ARG A 264 -0.27 -5.75 13.69
C ARG A 264 -0.04 -6.12 12.22
N ASN A 265 0.47 -5.21 11.40
CA ASN A 265 0.72 -5.42 9.98
C ASN A 265 2.13 -5.99 9.77
N LYS A 266 2.29 -7.27 10.12
CA LYS A 266 3.54 -8.02 9.99
C LYS A 266 3.91 -8.20 8.53
N ARG A 267 5.22 -8.18 8.25
CA ARG A 267 5.80 -8.38 6.92
C ARG A 267 6.28 -9.81 6.65
N SER A 268 5.82 -10.78 7.43
CA SER A 268 5.88 -12.21 7.12
C SER A 268 4.94 -12.57 5.93
N ILE A 269 5.02 -13.81 5.45
CA ILE A 269 4.15 -14.34 4.40
C ILE A 269 3.48 -15.60 4.92
N LYS A 270 2.16 -15.55 5.13
CA LYS A 270 1.41 -16.74 5.49
C LYS A 270 1.26 -17.64 4.25
N PRO A 271 1.50 -18.96 4.33
CA PRO A 271 1.33 -19.87 3.21
C PRO A 271 0.02 -19.69 2.41
N GLY A 272 -1.12 -19.54 3.10
CA GLY A 272 -2.43 -19.32 2.47
C GLY A 272 -2.47 -18.10 1.55
N THR A 273 -1.77 -17.01 1.88
CA THR A 273 -1.75 -15.79 1.04
C THR A 273 -1.11 -16.00 -0.32
N LEU A 274 -0.21 -16.99 -0.45
CA LEU A 274 0.38 -17.36 -1.75
C LEU A 274 -0.64 -18.08 -2.63
N VAL A 275 -1.45 -18.96 -2.03
CA VAL A 275 -2.56 -19.65 -2.70
C VAL A 275 -3.61 -18.64 -3.13
N ASP A 276 -3.98 -17.71 -2.24
CA ASP A 276 -4.92 -16.63 -2.50
C ASP A 276 -4.44 -15.73 -3.64
N GLY A 277 -3.16 -15.35 -3.65
CA GLY A 277 -2.57 -14.55 -4.73
C GLY A 277 -2.69 -15.23 -6.10
N ALA A 278 -2.35 -16.52 -6.18
CA ALA A 278 -2.49 -17.28 -7.42
C ALA A 278 -3.96 -17.46 -7.85
N ALA A 279 -4.88 -17.60 -6.89
CA ALA A 279 -6.32 -17.64 -7.15
C ALA A 279 -6.86 -16.29 -7.67
N GLY A 280 -6.41 -15.18 -7.08
CA GLY A 280 -6.71 -13.82 -7.49
C GLY A 280 -6.20 -13.50 -8.90
N GLN A 281 -4.99 -13.96 -9.26
CA GLN A 281 -4.49 -13.84 -10.63
C GLN A 281 -5.40 -14.56 -11.62
N ARG A 282 -5.74 -15.84 -11.37
CA ARG A 282 -6.64 -16.61 -12.25
C ARG A 282 -8.03 -15.97 -12.38
N LEU A 283 -8.51 -15.35 -11.30
CA LEU A 283 -9.78 -14.60 -11.32
C LEU A 283 -9.70 -13.43 -12.29
N VAL A 284 -8.64 -12.63 -12.23
CA VAL A 284 -8.42 -11.48 -13.12
C VAL A 284 -8.24 -11.94 -14.57
N GLU A 285 -7.47 -12.99 -14.81
CA GLU A 285 -7.29 -13.59 -16.13
C GLU A 285 -8.63 -14.04 -16.75
N ALA A 286 -9.50 -14.69 -15.96
CA ALA A 286 -10.82 -15.12 -16.42
C ALA A 286 -11.74 -13.92 -16.77
N VAL A 287 -11.59 -12.78 -16.11
CA VAL A 287 -12.29 -11.54 -16.49
C VAL A 287 -11.72 -10.97 -17.80
N LEU A 288 -10.39 -10.92 -17.94
CA LEU A 288 -9.73 -10.43 -19.16
C LEU A 288 -10.09 -11.27 -20.40
N GLU A 289 -10.28 -12.58 -20.25
CA GLU A 289 -10.75 -13.46 -21.32
C GLU A 289 -12.14 -13.08 -21.83
N ARG A 290 -13.03 -12.66 -20.91
CA ARG A 290 -14.39 -12.22 -21.23
C ARG A 290 -14.44 -10.76 -21.72
N GLU A 291 -13.44 -9.97 -21.37
CA GLU A 291 -13.33 -8.55 -21.68
C GLU A 291 -12.12 -8.25 -22.59
N PRO A 292 -12.11 -8.75 -23.84
CA PRO A 292 -10.95 -8.64 -24.72
C PRO A 292 -10.52 -7.20 -25.02
N ARG A 293 -11.40 -6.21 -24.79
CA ARG A 293 -11.11 -4.77 -24.91
C ARG A 293 -9.99 -4.29 -23.97
N PHE A 294 -9.73 -5.01 -22.87
CA PHE A 294 -8.67 -4.67 -21.92
C PHE A 294 -7.36 -5.43 -22.13
N ARG A 295 -7.33 -6.43 -23.02
CA ARG A 295 -6.16 -7.32 -23.21
C ARG A 295 -4.86 -6.54 -23.47
N ASP A 296 -4.98 -5.42 -24.17
CA ASP A 296 -3.87 -4.56 -24.59
C ASP A 296 -3.61 -3.39 -23.64
N SER A 297 -4.44 -3.17 -22.64
CA SER A 297 -4.38 -2.02 -21.72
C SER A 297 -4.22 -2.40 -20.25
N VAL A 298 -4.55 -3.64 -19.88
CA VAL A 298 -4.40 -4.19 -18.53
C VAL A 298 -3.39 -5.32 -18.56
N LEU A 299 -2.21 -5.04 -18.01
CA LEU A 299 -1.12 -5.97 -17.81
C LEU A 299 -1.17 -6.51 -16.38
N HIS A 300 -0.69 -7.72 -16.22
CA HIS A 300 -0.70 -8.41 -14.93
C HIS A 300 0.65 -9.10 -14.72
N ALA A 301 1.23 -8.92 -13.53
CA ALA A 301 2.45 -9.62 -13.16
C ALA A 301 2.15 -11.08 -12.86
N ASP A 302 2.94 -12.01 -13.41
CA ASP A 302 2.79 -13.43 -13.10
C ASP A 302 3.31 -13.70 -11.68
N GLU A 303 2.41 -14.17 -10.82
CA GLU A 303 2.62 -14.50 -9.41
C GLU A 303 2.27 -15.98 -9.11
N THR A 304 2.17 -16.82 -10.14
CA THR A 304 1.76 -18.23 -9.99
C THR A 304 2.86 -19.14 -9.41
N THR A 305 4.11 -18.65 -9.38
CA THR A 305 5.27 -19.40 -8.91
C THR A 305 5.62 -19.01 -7.47
N TYR A 306 5.48 -19.94 -6.53
CA TYR A 306 5.83 -19.70 -5.13
C TYR A 306 6.22 -21.00 -4.42
N ALA A 307 6.95 -20.86 -3.31
CA ALA A 307 7.28 -21.98 -2.43
C ALA A 307 7.15 -21.59 -0.95
N HIS A 308 6.77 -22.54 -0.09
CA HIS A 308 6.79 -22.35 1.36
C HIS A 308 7.07 -23.65 2.11
N ALA A 309 7.56 -23.53 3.34
CA ALA A 309 7.87 -24.66 4.23
C ALA A 309 6.90 -24.77 5.43
N GLY A 310 5.69 -24.21 5.31
CA GLY A 310 4.68 -24.22 6.36
C GLY A 310 4.88 -23.17 7.46
N HIS A 311 6.02 -22.45 7.46
CA HIS A 311 6.31 -21.37 8.39
C HIS A 311 6.29 -20.00 7.69
N GLU A 312 5.80 -18.95 8.38
CA GLU A 312 5.58 -17.63 7.77
C GLU A 312 6.86 -16.86 7.40
N LEU A 313 8.01 -17.35 7.87
CA LEU A 313 9.35 -16.84 7.55
C LEU A 313 10.11 -17.69 6.53
N LEU A 314 9.54 -18.83 6.12
CA LEU A 314 10.11 -19.74 5.12
C LEU A 314 9.15 -19.85 3.94
N ALA A 315 9.07 -18.77 3.18
CA ALA A 315 8.21 -18.62 2.02
C ALA A 315 8.88 -17.72 0.99
N VAL A 316 8.51 -17.86 -0.28
CA VAL A 316 8.94 -16.98 -1.37
C VAL A 316 7.89 -16.99 -2.47
N LEU A 317 7.55 -15.81 -2.95
CA LEU A 317 6.81 -15.62 -4.21
C LEU A 317 7.77 -15.12 -5.28
N CYS A 318 7.82 -15.81 -6.42
CA CYS A 318 8.55 -15.39 -7.61
C CYS A 318 7.58 -14.67 -8.53
N ARG A 319 7.75 -13.35 -8.69
CA ARG A 319 6.94 -12.49 -9.54
C ARG A 319 7.68 -12.16 -10.83
N ARG A 320 7.03 -12.31 -11.98
CA ARG A 320 7.58 -11.90 -13.30
C ARG A 320 6.82 -10.68 -13.82
N GLN A 321 7.54 -9.59 -14.05
CA GLN A 321 6.99 -8.36 -14.58
C GLN A 321 6.88 -8.44 -16.10
N PRO A 322 5.73 -8.07 -16.70
CA PRO A 322 5.57 -8.02 -18.15
C PRO A 322 6.26 -6.80 -18.79
N SER A 323 6.73 -5.84 -17.99
CA SER A 323 7.52 -4.69 -18.42
C SER A 323 8.61 -4.38 -17.38
N ALA A 324 9.81 -4.05 -17.86
CA ALA A 324 10.90 -3.55 -17.00
C ALA A 324 10.73 -2.05 -16.65
N THR A 325 9.94 -1.32 -17.44
CA THR A 325 9.69 0.12 -17.29
C THR A 325 8.21 0.34 -17.01
N ALA A 326 7.89 0.57 -15.74
CA ALA A 326 6.57 0.92 -15.24
C ALA A 326 6.75 1.97 -14.15
N VAL A 327 5.84 2.94 -14.09
CA VAL A 327 5.85 3.95 -13.03
C VAL A 327 4.83 3.55 -11.97
N PRO A 328 5.23 3.22 -10.73
CA PRO A 328 4.29 3.00 -9.65
C PRO A 328 3.40 4.23 -9.49
N LEU A 329 2.10 4.02 -9.30
CA LEU A 329 1.17 5.11 -9.04
C LEU A 329 1.61 5.95 -7.82
N ALA A 330 2.19 5.30 -6.81
CA ALA A 330 2.76 5.94 -5.63
C ALA A 330 3.93 6.91 -5.93
N ALA A 331 4.55 6.83 -7.11
CA ALA A 331 5.65 7.70 -7.51
C ALA A 331 5.19 9.01 -8.18
N LEU A 332 3.92 9.12 -8.62
CA LEU A 332 3.49 10.24 -9.47
C LEU A 332 3.71 11.61 -8.83
N LEU A 333 3.46 11.73 -7.52
CA LEU A 333 3.66 12.97 -6.75
C LEU A 333 5.04 13.04 -6.08
N ALA A 334 5.97 12.15 -6.44
CA ALA A 334 7.31 12.22 -5.89
C ALA A 334 8.10 13.35 -6.55
N GLU A 335 8.81 14.14 -5.74
CA GLU A 335 9.73 15.15 -6.26
C GLU A 335 10.97 14.46 -6.86
N ALA A 336 11.23 14.75 -8.13
CA ALA A 336 12.41 14.33 -8.86
C ALA A 336 13.58 15.32 -8.63
N PRO A 337 14.81 15.01 -9.08
CA PRO A 337 15.90 15.97 -9.12
C PRO A 337 15.47 17.26 -9.84
N GLY A 338 15.72 18.43 -9.23
CA GLY A 338 15.26 19.72 -9.74
C GLY A 338 13.91 20.19 -9.18
N GLY A 339 13.23 19.38 -8.35
CA GLY A 339 12.07 19.79 -7.55
C GLY A 339 10.72 19.70 -8.27
N ARG A 340 10.68 19.31 -9.54
CA ARG A 340 9.44 18.99 -10.25
C ARG A 340 8.94 17.60 -9.88
N LEU A 341 7.65 17.34 -10.07
CA LEU A 341 7.06 16.04 -9.77
C LEU A 341 7.29 15.06 -10.91
N VAL A 342 7.40 13.78 -10.61
CA VAL A 342 7.49 12.72 -11.62
C VAL A 342 6.36 12.83 -12.66
N VAL A 343 5.13 13.12 -12.22
CA VAL A 343 3.99 13.30 -13.13
C VAL A 343 4.20 14.41 -14.16
N ASP A 344 4.90 15.49 -13.81
CA ASP A 344 5.16 16.59 -14.74
C ASP A 344 6.15 16.17 -15.84
N HIS A 345 7.15 15.37 -15.49
CA HIS A 345 8.10 14.81 -16.46
C HIS A 345 7.42 13.82 -17.41
N LEU A 346 6.52 12.98 -16.89
CA LEU A 346 5.74 12.06 -17.71
C LEU A 346 4.78 12.80 -18.65
N ALA A 347 4.15 13.88 -18.17
CA ALA A 347 3.27 14.71 -18.98
C ALA A 347 4.04 15.39 -20.12
N GLU A 348 5.22 15.96 -19.85
CA GLU A 348 6.08 16.52 -20.91
C GLU A 348 6.49 15.48 -21.94
N ARG A 349 6.85 14.27 -21.49
CA ARG A 349 7.36 13.22 -22.37
C ARG A 349 6.29 12.60 -23.25
N TYR A 350 5.10 12.33 -22.68
CA TYR A 350 4.08 11.50 -23.31
C TYR A 350 2.78 12.24 -23.66
N PHE A 351 2.56 13.43 -23.11
CA PHE A 351 1.31 14.21 -23.25
C PHE A 351 1.56 15.70 -23.56
N ALA A 352 2.69 16.03 -24.20
CA ALA A 352 3.03 17.40 -24.62
C ALA A 352 3.00 18.45 -23.49
N GLY A 353 3.27 18.02 -22.25
CA GLY A 353 3.27 18.87 -21.06
C GLY A 353 1.91 19.00 -20.38
N ASP A 354 0.86 18.39 -20.92
CA ASP A 354 -0.49 18.44 -20.33
C ASP A 354 -0.67 17.37 -19.25
N ARG A 355 -0.59 17.80 -18.00
CA ARG A 355 -0.79 16.94 -16.82
C ARG A 355 -2.23 16.43 -16.71
N LEU A 356 -3.22 17.25 -17.03
CA LEU A 356 -4.62 16.85 -16.96
C LEU A 356 -4.92 15.80 -18.03
N ALA A 357 -4.36 15.92 -19.23
CA ALA A 357 -4.49 14.88 -20.26
C ALA A 357 -3.87 13.53 -19.85
N LEU A 358 -2.75 13.55 -19.12
CA LEU A 358 -2.17 12.32 -18.56
C LEU A 358 -3.11 11.68 -17.53
N PHE A 359 -3.65 12.48 -16.60
CA PHE A 359 -4.60 11.98 -15.61
C PHE A 359 -5.91 11.52 -16.25
N ASP A 360 -6.39 12.21 -17.28
CA ASP A 360 -7.57 11.84 -18.04
C ASP A 360 -7.44 10.42 -18.63
N ALA A 361 -6.33 10.15 -19.32
CA ALA A 361 -6.04 8.83 -19.87
C ALA A 361 -5.91 7.76 -18.77
N LEU A 362 -5.25 8.09 -17.65
CA LEU A 362 -5.11 7.19 -16.50
C LEU A 362 -6.46 6.86 -15.87
N LEU A 363 -7.24 7.87 -15.50
CA LEU A 363 -8.52 7.73 -14.79
C LEU A 363 -9.56 7.05 -15.65
N THR A 364 -9.61 7.35 -16.95
CA THR A 364 -10.48 6.67 -17.91
C THR A 364 -10.24 5.16 -17.89
N LEU A 365 -8.99 4.72 -18.04
CA LEU A 365 -8.66 3.30 -18.04
C LEU A 365 -8.83 2.65 -16.66
N LEU A 366 -8.44 3.36 -15.60
CA LEU A 366 -8.55 2.90 -14.21
C LEU A 366 -10.01 2.60 -13.85
N PHE A 367 -10.92 3.55 -14.10
CA PHE A 367 -12.32 3.39 -13.74
C PHE A 367 -13.05 2.42 -14.67
N ASP A 368 -12.77 2.42 -15.97
CA ASP A 368 -13.40 1.44 -16.89
C ASP A 368 -13.05 0.00 -16.48
N TRP A 369 -11.79 -0.26 -16.10
CA TRP A 369 -11.36 -1.56 -15.62
C TRP A 369 -12.00 -1.94 -14.27
N HIS A 370 -11.92 -1.07 -13.26
CA HIS A 370 -12.41 -1.42 -11.91
C HIS A 370 -13.94 -1.47 -11.83
N THR A 371 -14.67 -0.66 -12.60
CA THR A 371 -16.13 -0.79 -12.70
C THR A 371 -16.53 -2.06 -13.44
N THR A 372 -15.78 -2.47 -14.46
CA THR A 372 -15.97 -3.78 -15.11
C THR A 372 -15.78 -4.92 -14.11
N LEU A 373 -14.69 -4.92 -13.33
CA LEU A 373 -14.47 -5.90 -12.26
C LEU A 373 -15.61 -5.91 -11.24
N PHE A 374 -16.11 -4.73 -10.84
CA PHE A 374 -17.26 -4.62 -9.96
C PHE A 374 -18.51 -5.27 -10.56
N GLY A 375 -18.71 -5.16 -11.87
CA GLY A 375 -19.76 -5.87 -12.61
C GLY A 375 -19.73 -7.39 -12.40
N TYR A 376 -18.53 -7.97 -12.39
CA TYR A 376 -18.28 -9.39 -12.07
C TYR A 376 -18.30 -9.70 -10.56
N GLY A 377 -18.60 -8.72 -9.70
CA GLY A 377 -18.59 -8.85 -8.25
C GLY A 377 -17.20 -8.84 -7.63
N VAL A 378 -16.19 -8.27 -8.31
CA VAL A 378 -14.80 -8.27 -7.85
C VAL A 378 -14.34 -6.87 -7.51
N ALA A 379 -13.69 -6.72 -6.35
CA ALA A 379 -12.90 -5.54 -6.03
C ALA A 379 -11.48 -5.96 -5.61
N LEU A 380 -10.48 -5.35 -6.25
CA LEU A 380 -9.07 -5.59 -5.95
C LEU A 380 -8.59 -4.66 -4.84
N GLU A 381 -7.75 -5.16 -3.93
CA GLU A 381 -7.04 -4.33 -2.95
C GLU A 381 -5.72 -3.76 -3.54
N SER A 382 -5.75 -3.37 -4.82
CA SER A 382 -4.59 -2.85 -5.56
C SER A 382 -4.42 -1.35 -5.34
N HIS A 383 -3.81 -0.97 -4.22
CA HIS A 383 -3.46 0.43 -3.91
C HIS A 383 -2.30 0.95 -4.78
N GLN A 384 -1.91 2.22 -4.61
CA GLN A 384 -0.92 2.94 -5.43
C GLN A 384 0.45 2.24 -5.61
N GLN A 385 0.82 1.32 -4.73
CA GLN A 385 2.06 0.54 -4.85
C GLN A 385 1.89 -0.70 -5.76
N ASN A 386 0.68 -1.23 -5.83
CA ASN A 386 0.32 -2.46 -6.53
C ASN A 386 -0.21 -2.20 -7.95
N VAL A 387 -0.38 -0.93 -8.31
CA VAL A 387 -0.72 -0.47 -9.65
C VAL A 387 0.40 0.40 -10.19
N SER A 388 0.77 0.19 -11.44
CA SER A 388 1.77 0.99 -12.14
C SER A 388 1.25 1.37 -13.53
N VAL A 389 1.70 2.49 -14.07
CA VAL A 389 1.45 2.86 -15.47
C VAL A 389 2.62 2.45 -16.34
N VAL A 390 2.32 1.89 -17.50
CA VAL A 390 3.30 1.66 -18.57
C VAL A 390 2.96 2.61 -19.71
N LEU A 391 3.87 3.53 -20.00
CA LEU A 391 3.69 4.62 -20.94
C LEU A 391 4.51 4.37 -22.20
N GLU A 392 3.86 4.48 -23.34
CA GLU A 392 4.45 4.53 -24.68
C GLU A 392 3.83 5.73 -25.42
N PRO A 393 4.48 6.28 -26.46
CA PRO A 393 3.88 7.36 -27.25
C PRO A 393 2.47 6.99 -27.74
N GLY A 394 1.46 7.75 -27.29
CA GLY A 394 0.05 7.52 -27.63
C GLY A 394 -0.62 6.33 -26.95
N ARG A 395 0.02 5.66 -25.98
CA ARG A 395 -0.55 4.49 -25.30
C ARG A 395 -0.23 4.48 -23.81
N LEU A 396 -1.27 4.37 -22.99
CA LEU A 396 -1.18 4.15 -21.54
C LEU A 396 -1.76 2.77 -21.21
N ARG A 397 -1.05 2.02 -20.38
CA ARG A 397 -1.49 0.72 -19.85
C ARG A 397 -1.36 0.70 -18.33
N LEU A 398 -2.18 -0.09 -17.66
CA LEU A 398 -2.08 -0.39 -16.24
C LEU A 398 -1.40 -1.73 -16.03
N LEU A 399 -0.50 -1.80 -15.06
CA LEU A 399 0.14 -3.03 -14.60
C LEU A 399 -0.26 -3.30 -13.15
N PHE A 400 -0.88 -4.44 -12.91
CA PHE A 400 -1.31 -4.91 -11.58
C PHE A 400 -0.39 -6.01 -11.03
N LYS A 401 -0.22 -6.01 -9.71
CA LYS A 401 0.50 -7.03 -8.93
C LYS A 401 -0.11 -7.17 -7.53
N ASP A 402 0.31 -8.16 -6.76
CA ASP A 402 -0.16 -8.48 -5.40
C ASP A 402 -1.69 -8.75 -5.34
N ASN A 403 -2.08 -9.96 -5.73
CA ASN A 403 -3.49 -10.37 -5.92
C ASN A 403 -4.11 -11.13 -4.73
N ASP A 404 -3.53 -11.04 -3.54
CA ASP A 404 -3.85 -11.88 -2.37
C ASP A 404 -5.02 -11.36 -1.50
N GLY A 405 -5.54 -10.16 -1.77
CA GLY A 405 -6.55 -9.52 -0.92
C GLY A 405 -7.93 -9.19 -1.51
N PRO A 406 -8.40 -9.71 -2.67
CA PRO A 406 -9.62 -9.22 -3.28
C PRO A 406 -10.87 -9.46 -2.41
N ARG A 407 -11.95 -8.81 -2.81
CA ARG A 407 -13.31 -9.13 -2.38
C ARG A 407 -14.08 -9.68 -3.56
N VAL A 408 -14.82 -10.77 -3.34
CA VAL A 408 -15.54 -11.48 -4.41
C VAL A 408 -16.97 -11.75 -3.97
N ASN A 409 -17.94 -11.20 -4.71
CA ASN A 409 -19.35 -11.53 -4.59
C ASN A 409 -19.62 -12.83 -5.34
N THR A 410 -19.91 -13.90 -4.62
CA THR A 410 -20.13 -15.25 -5.18
C THR A 410 -21.45 -15.40 -5.93
N GLU A 411 -22.39 -14.46 -5.78
CA GLU A 411 -23.65 -14.48 -6.56
C GLU A 411 -23.47 -13.88 -7.96
N ARG A 412 -22.49 -12.98 -8.12
CA ARG A 412 -22.16 -12.34 -9.40
C ARG A 412 -21.12 -13.13 -10.20
N LEU A 413 -20.22 -13.80 -9.50
CA LEU A 413 -19.21 -14.63 -10.13
C LEU A 413 -19.71 -16.06 -10.27
N GLY A 414 -19.72 -16.59 -11.49
CA GLY A 414 -20.08 -17.99 -11.75
C GLY A 414 -19.11 -18.98 -11.08
N ALA A 415 -18.06 -19.38 -11.79
CA ALA A 415 -17.01 -20.22 -11.22
C ALA A 415 -15.98 -19.36 -10.47
N VAL A 416 -15.80 -19.63 -9.18
CA VAL A 416 -14.87 -18.93 -8.30
C VAL A 416 -13.61 -19.78 -8.13
N PRO A 417 -12.40 -19.25 -8.34
CA PRO A 417 -11.16 -19.96 -8.01
C PRO A 417 -11.10 -20.33 -6.52
N ALA A 418 -10.38 -21.40 -6.18
CA ALA A 418 -10.19 -21.81 -4.79
C ALA A 418 -9.22 -20.86 -4.07
N PHE A 419 -9.76 -19.95 -3.26
CA PHE A 419 -9.03 -19.16 -2.26
C PHE A 419 -8.93 -19.96 -0.95
N ASP A 420 -7.84 -19.79 -0.21
CA ASP A 420 -7.61 -20.34 1.13
C ASP A 420 -8.33 -19.50 2.19
N ASP A 421 -8.37 -18.17 2.04
CA ASP A 421 -9.06 -17.29 2.97
C ASP A 421 -10.57 -17.17 2.65
N PRO A 422 -11.47 -17.77 3.47
CA PRO A 422 -12.91 -17.69 3.24
C PRO A 422 -13.44 -16.26 3.38
N ARG A 423 -12.71 -15.36 4.06
CA ARG A 423 -13.11 -13.95 4.22
C ARG A 423 -13.07 -13.21 2.89
N THR A 424 -12.43 -13.74 1.84
CA THR A 424 -12.44 -13.20 0.47
C THR A 424 -13.86 -13.07 -0.08
N PHE A 425 -14.74 -13.99 0.30
CA PHE A 425 -16.08 -14.10 -0.26
C PHE A 425 -17.12 -13.29 0.51
N THR A 426 -18.11 -12.80 -0.24
CA THR A 426 -19.34 -12.19 0.28
C THR A 426 -20.47 -12.48 -0.69
N THR A 427 -21.70 -12.18 -0.30
CA THR A 427 -22.89 -12.17 -1.17
C THR A 427 -23.47 -10.77 -1.32
N ASP A 428 -22.95 -9.77 -0.60
CA ASP A 428 -23.42 -8.39 -0.62
C ASP A 428 -22.43 -7.49 -1.39
N ASP A 429 -22.96 -6.54 -2.16
CA ASP A 429 -22.12 -5.61 -2.93
C ASP A 429 -21.49 -4.50 -2.08
N GLY A 430 -21.97 -4.28 -0.85
CA GLY A 430 -21.46 -3.28 0.09
C GLY A 430 -19.97 -3.45 0.36
N PRO A 431 -19.50 -4.61 0.87
CA PRO A 431 -18.08 -4.85 1.08
C PRO A 431 -17.22 -4.75 -0.20
N ILE A 432 -17.80 -5.04 -1.38
CA ILE A 432 -17.12 -4.83 -2.67
C ILE A 432 -16.98 -3.34 -2.95
N ALA A 433 -18.06 -2.57 -2.76
CA ALA A 433 -18.11 -1.13 -2.96
C ALA A 433 -17.21 -0.37 -1.97
N ASP A 434 -17.06 -0.86 -0.74
CA ASP A 434 -16.16 -0.28 0.26
C ASP A 434 -14.69 -0.40 -0.18
N VAL A 435 -14.29 -1.57 -0.70
CA VAL A 435 -12.93 -1.75 -1.26
C VAL A 435 -12.74 -0.92 -2.52
N PHE A 436 -13.73 -0.93 -3.43
CA PHE A 436 -13.71 -0.09 -4.63
C PHE A 436 -13.49 1.38 -4.28
N THR A 437 -14.25 1.90 -3.31
CA THR A 437 -14.17 3.30 -2.89
C THR A 437 -12.86 3.60 -2.18
N THR A 438 -12.50 2.83 -1.16
CA THR A 438 -11.31 3.12 -0.34
C THR A 438 -9.99 2.91 -1.07
N ILE A 439 -9.95 2.06 -2.09
CA ILE A 439 -8.72 1.79 -2.85
C ILE A 439 -8.73 2.53 -4.19
N THR A 440 -9.71 2.26 -5.06
CA THR A 440 -9.72 2.80 -6.43
C THR A 440 -10.02 4.29 -6.42
N VAL A 441 -11.08 4.70 -5.72
CA VAL A 441 -11.57 6.09 -5.76
C VAL A 441 -10.73 6.99 -4.85
N HIS A 442 -10.43 6.57 -3.62
CA HIS A 442 -9.64 7.37 -2.69
C HIS A 442 -8.14 7.34 -2.99
N LEU A 443 -7.51 6.16 -2.98
CA LEU A 443 -6.05 6.07 -3.08
C LEU A 443 -5.54 6.20 -4.51
N CYS A 444 -6.20 5.58 -5.49
CA CYS A 444 -5.72 5.56 -6.86
C CYS A 444 -6.25 6.70 -7.75
N ALA A 445 -7.12 7.57 -7.23
CA ALA A 445 -7.66 8.72 -7.96
C ALA A 445 -7.67 10.00 -7.10
N GLY A 446 -8.56 10.09 -6.10
CA GLY A 446 -8.78 11.30 -5.30
C GLY A 446 -7.52 11.82 -4.61
N ALA A 447 -6.65 10.94 -4.11
CA ALA A 447 -5.40 11.32 -3.46
C ALA A 447 -4.49 12.20 -4.34
N TYR A 448 -4.59 12.13 -5.67
CA TYR A 448 -3.84 13.01 -6.57
C TYR A 448 -4.43 14.41 -6.64
N ALA A 449 -5.75 14.54 -6.76
CA ALA A 449 -6.43 15.85 -6.75
C ALA A 449 -6.14 16.61 -5.45
N PHE A 450 -6.28 15.95 -4.30
CA PHE A 450 -5.98 16.56 -3.00
C PHE A 450 -4.47 16.75 -2.76
N GLY A 451 -3.63 15.86 -3.29
CA GLY A 451 -2.16 15.99 -3.19
C GLY A 451 -1.59 17.13 -4.03
N LEU A 452 -2.27 17.51 -5.11
CA LEU A 452 -1.91 18.62 -6.01
C LEU A 452 -2.66 19.92 -5.70
N ASP A 453 -3.69 19.88 -4.85
CA ASP A 453 -4.64 20.98 -4.64
C ASP A 453 -5.29 21.45 -5.96
N ASP A 454 -5.71 20.48 -6.78
CA ASP A 454 -6.14 20.67 -8.17
C ASP A 454 -7.65 20.35 -8.32
N PRO A 455 -8.53 21.38 -8.32
CA PRO A 455 -9.98 21.17 -8.43
C PRO A 455 -10.41 20.65 -9.81
N ASP A 456 -9.70 21.00 -10.89
CA ASP A 456 -10.00 20.50 -12.23
C ASP A 456 -9.75 18.98 -12.29
N LEU A 457 -8.71 18.49 -11.62
CA LEU A 457 -8.48 17.06 -11.46
C LEU A 457 -9.56 16.37 -10.62
N LEU A 458 -10.12 17.04 -9.61
CA LEU A 458 -11.24 16.50 -8.82
C LEU A 458 -12.51 16.35 -9.67
N ASP A 459 -12.82 17.36 -10.47
CA ASP A 459 -13.94 17.33 -11.43
C ASP A 459 -13.72 16.21 -12.47
N LEU A 460 -12.49 16.05 -12.95
CA LEU A 460 -12.14 14.96 -13.87
C LEU A 460 -12.30 13.57 -13.24
N VAL A 461 -11.96 13.41 -11.95
CA VAL A 461 -12.22 12.17 -11.20
C VAL A 461 -13.71 11.86 -11.15
N ARG A 462 -14.55 12.88 -10.86
CA ARG A 462 -16.01 12.76 -10.86
C ARG A 462 -16.53 12.37 -12.24
N GLU A 463 -16.12 13.09 -13.28
CA GLU A 463 -16.56 12.90 -14.67
C GLU A 463 -16.26 11.47 -15.14
N ARG A 464 -14.99 11.04 -15.07
CA ARG A 464 -14.58 9.72 -15.56
C ARG A 464 -15.16 8.56 -14.76
N LEU A 465 -15.37 8.74 -13.46
CA LEU A 465 -16.07 7.74 -12.66
C LEU A 465 -17.55 7.63 -13.05
N THR A 466 -18.25 8.76 -13.25
CA THR A 466 -19.64 8.78 -13.71
C THR A 466 -19.79 8.08 -15.06
N GLU A 467 -18.95 8.40 -16.03
CA GLU A 467 -18.98 7.76 -17.35
C GLU A 467 -18.74 6.24 -17.27
N ALA A 468 -17.81 5.79 -16.43
CA ALA A 468 -17.55 4.37 -16.22
C ALA A 468 -18.75 3.65 -15.56
N VAL A 469 -19.38 4.28 -14.57
CA VAL A 469 -20.59 3.74 -13.90
C VAL A 469 -21.79 3.69 -14.84
N GLU A 470 -21.95 4.69 -15.71
CA GLU A 470 -22.99 4.70 -16.75
C GLU A 470 -22.77 3.61 -17.80
N ARG A 471 -21.52 3.45 -18.26
CA ARG A 471 -21.13 2.40 -19.20
C ARG A 471 -21.35 1.00 -18.63
N LEU A 472 -21.05 0.80 -17.34
CA LEU A 472 -21.30 -0.47 -16.65
C LEU A 472 -22.79 -0.83 -16.67
N GLY A 473 -23.67 0.13 -16.36
CA GLY A 473 -25.11 -0.06 -16.39
C GLY A 473 -25.64 -1.18 -15.48
N GLY A 474 -26.91 -1.53 -15.66
CA GLY A 474 -27.59 -2.60 -14.91
C GLY A 474 -27.57 -2.43 -13.38
N ASP A 475 -27.79 -3.52 -12.67
CA ASP A 475 -27.83 -3.52 -11.20
C ASP A 475 -26.46 -3.14 -10.58
N ALA A 476 -25.37 -3.57 -11.21
CA ALA A 476 -24.00 -3.23 -10.78
C ALA A 476 -23.76 -1.71 -10.80
N GLY A 477 -24.07 -1.06 -11.93
CA GLY A 477 -23.95 0.38 -12.09
C GLY A 477 -24.90 1.15 -11.18
N ALA A 478 -26.11 0.65 -10.95
CA ALA A 478 -27.03 1.24 -9.98
C ALA A 478 -26.47 1.23 -8.55
N VAL A 479 -25.79 0.14 -8.13
CA VAL A 479 -25.14 0.07 -6.82
C VAL A 479 -24.01 1.09 -6.70
N LEU A 480 -23.10 1.16 -7.68
CA LEU A 480 -22.00 2.13 -7.64
C LEU A 480 -22.48 3.57 -7.68
N ARG A 481 -23.50 3.88 -8.51
CA ARG A 481 -24.11 5.21 -8.53
C ARG A 481 -24.62 5.60 -7.16
N LYS A 482 -25.45 4.76 -6.54
CA LYS A 482 -26.03 5.02 -5.23
C LYS A 482 -24.98 5.12 -4.11
N ARG A 483 -24.03 4.19 -4.06
CA ARG A 483 -23.08 4.07 -2.95
C ARG A 483 -21.85 4.97 -3.07
N VAL A 484 -21.49 5.40 -4.28
CA VAL A 484 -20.23 6.13 -4.54
C VAL A 484 -20.48 7.52 -5.11
N LEU A 485 -21.37 7.65 -6.09
CA LEU A 485 -21.62 8.95 -6.74
C LEU A 485 -22.66 9.80 -6.00
N GLU A 486 -23.65 9.19 -5.36
CA GLU A 486 -24.80 9.89 -4.77
C GLU A 486 -24.84 9.84 -3.25
N ALA A 487 -24.09 8.95 -2.61
CA ALA A 487 -24.07 8.84 -1.15
C ALA A 487 -23.50 10.12 -0.53
N ASP A 488 -24.11 10.60 0.56
CA ASP A 488 -23.61 11.79 1.28
C ASP A 488 -22.21 11.57 1.88
N ARG A 489 -21.90 10.31 2.20
CA ARG A 489 -20.66 9.91 2.88
C ARG A 489 -20.06 8.68 2.22
N LEU A 490 -18.74 8.66 2.15
CA LEU A 490 -17.96 7.55 1.61
C LEU A 490 -17.24 6.77 2.72
N PRO A 491 -17.09 5.45 2.58
CA PRO A 491 -16.31 4.64 3.52
C PRO A 491 -14.83 5.06 3.49
N VAL A 492 -14.22 5.12 4.67
CA VAL A 492 -12.83 5.53 4.89
C VAL A 492 -12.13 4.46 5.70
N LYS A 493 -10.94 4.02 5.26
CA LYS A 493 -10.20 2.95 5.93
C LYS A 493 -9.55 3.47 7.23
N ALA A 494 -9.90 2.85 8.36
CA ALA A 494 -9.40 3.22 9.68
C ALA A 494 -8.14 2.41 10.05
N MET A 495 -7.03 2.76 9.40
CA MET A 495 -5.79 2.00 9.45
C MET A 495 -5.02 2.13 10.77
N VAL A 496 -5.01 3.30 11.40
CA VAL A 496 -4.28 3.52 12.66
C VAL A 496 -4.97 2.82 13.82
N SER A 497 -6.30 2.97 13.88
CA SER A 497 -7.17 2.30 14.83
C SER A 497 -7.02 0.77 14.74
N ALA A 498 -7.19 0.18 13.55
CA ALA A 498 -7.10 -1.28 13.40
C ALA A 498 -5.66 -1.82 13.46
N GLY A 499 -4.68 -1.06 12.94
CA GLY A 499 -3.29 -1.49 12.82
C GLY A 499 -2.50 -1.44 14.14
N THR A 500 -2.79 -0.46 15.01
CA THR A 500 -1.98 -0.21 16.21
C THR A 500 -2.83 0.04 17.46
N LEU A 501 -3.86 0.90 17.42
CA LEU A 501 -4.51 1.38 18.64
C LEU A 501 -5.50 0.39 19.28
N LEU A 502 -6.45 -0.14 18.53
CA LEU A 502 -7.57 -0.93 19.07
C LEU A 502 -7.19 -2.38 19.33
N SER A 503 -7.76 -2.99 20.36
CA SER A 503 -7.72 -4.44 20.56
C SER A 503 -8.41 -5.19 19.40
N LYS A 504 -8.02 -6.46 19.17
CA LYS A 504 -8.68 -7.29 18.14
C LYS A 504 -10.19 -7.43 18.40
N GLU A 505 -10.57 -7.57 19.66
CA GLU A 505 -11.96 -7.75 20.11
C GLU A 505 -12.83 -6.51 19.85
N ARG A 506 -12.29 -5.29 20.01
CA ARG A 506 -13.02 -4.03 19.76
C ARG A 506 -12.99 -3.55 18.32
N SER A 507 -11.95 -3.90 17.56
CA SER A 507 -11.94 -3.59 16.12
C SER A 507 -13.11 -4.24 15.38
N GLY A 508 -13.66 -5.35 15.93
CA GLY A 508 -14.71 -6.17 15.32
C GLY A 508 -14.31 -6.79 13.98
N ALA A 509 -13.10 -6.47 13.50
CA ALA A 509 -12.66 -6.77 12.16
C ALA A 509 -11.93 -8.11 12.19
N ALA A 510 -12.52 -9.11 11.53
CA ALA A 510 -11.82 -10.36 11.26
C ALA A 510 -10.51 -10.11 10.49
N ASP A 511 -10.42 -9.00 9.75
CA ASP A 511 -9.25 -8.51 9.03
C ASP A 511 -9.00 -7.02 9.36
N VAL A 512 -7.85 -6.69 9.96
CA VAL A 512 -7.47 -5.32 10.34
C VAL A 512 -7.44 -4.37 9.15
N ASN A 513 -7.28 -4.87 7.92
CA ASN A 513 -7.30 -4.07 6.71
C ASN A 513 -8.71 -3.68 6.25
N LYS A 514 -9.76 -4.18 6.90
CA LYS A 514 -11.16 -4.03 6.46
C LYS A 514 -12.03 -3.46 7.58
N HIS A 515 -11.42 -2.54 8.33
CA HIS A 515 -12.08 -1.70 9.33
C HIS A 515 -12.30 -0.31 8.74
N TYR A 516 -13.56 0.14 8.72
CA TYR A 516 -13.97 1.37 8.07
C TYR A 516 -14.66 2.32 9.04
N THR A 517 -14.48 3.61 8.77
CA THR A 517 -15.30 4.71 9.23
C THR A 517 -15.88 5.40 7.99
N ASP A 518 -16.39 6.62 8.12
CA ASP A 518 -16.90 7.41 7.00
C ASP A 518 -16.26 8.81 6.94
N GLY A 519 -16.38 9.44 5.77
CA GLY A 519 -15.98 10.80 5.47
C GLY A 519 -16.94 11.47 4.47
N PRO A 520 -16.81 12.77 4.20
CA PRO A 520 -17.64 13.46 3.23
C PRO A 520 -17.45 12.86 1.83
N ASN A 521 -18.52 12.84 1.03
CA ASN A 521 -18.38 12.52 -0.38
C ASN A 521 -17.91 13.74 -1.17
N TYR A 522 -16.60 13.86 -1.35
CA TYR A 522 -15.98 14.93 -2.15
C TYR A 522 -16.39 14.94 -3.63
N LEU A 523 -17.04 13.89 -4.13
CA LEU A 523 -17.54 13.82 -5.49
C LEU A 523 -18.87 14.57 -5.69
N LEU A 524 -19.58 14.95 -4.62
CA LEU A 524 -20.87 15.65 -4.75
C LEU A 524 -20.72 17.13 -5.16
N GLY A 525 -19.48 17.64 -5.25
CA GLY A 525 -19.19 19.06 -5.39
C GLY A 525 -19.52 19.81 -4.10
N ASN A 526 -18.87 20.96 -3.88
CA ASN A 526 -19.42 21.94 -2.96
C ASN A 526 -20.72 22.42 -3.60
N GLY A 527 -21.87 22.02 -3.04
CA GLY A 527 -23.18 22.27 -3.63
C GLY A 527 -23.32 23.68 -4.21
N SER A 528 -23.91 23.72 -5.41
CA SER A 528 -24.51 24.90 -6.03
C SER A 528 -25.36 25.73 -5.07
#